data_AF-A0A4Q4IUA9-F1
#
_entry.id   AF-A0A4Q4IUA9-F1
#
_cell.length_a   1.000
_cell.length_b   1.000
_cell.length_c   1.000
_cell.angle_alpha   90.00
_cell.angle_beta   90.00
_cell.angle_gamma   90.00
#
_symmetry.space_group_name_H-M   'P 1'
#
loop_
_entity.id
_entity.type
_entity.pdbx_description
1 polymer ?
#
loop_
_entity_poly.entity_id
_entity_poly.type
_entity_poly.pdbx_seq_one_letter_code
_entity_poly.pdbx_strand_id
1 'polypeptide(L)' 'MSKTVCPRCATGGALDDYQGKEGGKVVWTIHRCPTCCFSWRDSEPASAIGIGIRSADFAVDAANLDRYVKILQQ' A
#
# COMPACT_ATOMS: atom_id res chain seq x y z
N MET A 1 2.80 -2.55 -16.76
CA MET A 1 2.54 -1.82 -15.50
C MET A 1 1.73 -2.72 -14.59
N SER A 2 2.10 -2.83 -13.31
CA SER A 2 1.40 -3.67 -12.34
C SER A 2 -0.07 -3.25 -12.19
N LYS A 3 -0.99 -4.22 -12.07
CA LYS A 3 -2.42 -3.98 -11.82
C LYS A 3 -2.75 -3.88 -10.34
N THR A 4 -1.77 -3.99 -9.45
CA THR A 4 -1.99 -3.99 -8.00
C THR A 4 -2.53 -2.64 -7.55
N VAL A 5 -3.66 -2.68 -6.86
CA VAL A 5 -4.37 -1.51 -6.34
C VAL A 5 -3.91 -1.21 -4.93
N CYS A 6 -3.65 0.07 -4.63
CA CYS A 6 -3.29 0.50 -3.29
C CYS A 6 -4.48 0.34 -2.34
N PRO A 7 -4.31 -0.40 -1.23
CA PRO A 7 -5.39 -0.61 -0.27
C PRO A 7 -5.72 0.64 0.55
N ARG A 8 -4.84 1.65 0.53
CA ARG A 8 -5.01 2.89 1.28
C ARG A 8 -5.76 3.96 0.48
N CYS A 9 -5.43 4.12 -0.79
CA CYS A 9 -5.95 5.22 -1.61
C CYS A 9 -6.65 4.78 -2.90
N ALA A 10 -6.86 3.48 -3.09
CA ALA A 10 -7.53 2.85 -4.24
C ALA A 10 -6.90 3.15 -5.61
N THR A 11 -5.74 3.81 -5.67
CA THR A 11 -5.02 4.05 -6.93
C THR A 11 -4.32 2.77 -7.40
N GLY A 12 -4.45 2.46 -8.69
CA GLY A 12 -3.72 1.36 -9.33
C GLY A 12 -2.24 1.67 -9.57
N GLY A 13 -1.49 0.68 -10.03
CA GLY A 13 -0.09 0.86 -10.45
C GLY A 13 0.93 0.79 -9.32
N ALA A 14 0.63 0.06 -8.23
CA ALA A 14 1.60 -0.18 -7.18
C ALA A 14 2.81 -0.98 -7.72
N LEU A 15 4.01 -0.60 -7.28
CA LEU A 15 5.26 -1.21 -7.70
C LEU A 15 5.61 -2.40 -6.81
N ASP A 16 6.19 -3.45 -7.37
CA ASP A 16 6.83 -4.50 -6.58
C ASP A 16 8.17 -3.96 -6.09
N ASP A 17 8.25 -3.66 -4.81
CA ASP A 17 9.40 -2.96 -4.19
C ASP A 17 10.44 -3.97 -3.71
N TYR A 18 9.99 -5.08 -3.11
CA TYR A 18 10.87 -6.14 -2.62
C TYR A 18 10.15 -7.49 -2.52
N GLN A 19 10.90 -8.60 -2.51
CA GLN A 19 10.35 -9.95 -2.35
C GLN A 19 11.09 -10.72 -1.26
N GLY A 20 10.33 -11.36 -0.38
CA GLY A 20 10.86 -12.38 0.52
C GLY A 20 10.92 -13.73 -0.20
N LYS A 21 12.05 -14.43 -0.11
CA LYS A 21 12.24 -15.75 -0.73
C LYS A 21 12.74 -16.77 0.27
N GLU A 22 12.14 -17.96 0.24
CA GLU A 22 12.58 -19.14 1.00
C GLU A 22 12.81 -20.29 0.02
N GLY A 23 13.98 -20.92 0.06
CA GLY A 23 14.33 -21.98 -0.89
C GLY A 23 14.25 -21.55 -2.36
N GLY A 24 14.48 -20.26 -2.65
CA GLY A 24 14.37 -19.68 -4.00
C GLY A 24 12.93 -19.35 -4.45
N LYS A 25 11.91 -19.70 -3.67
CA LYS A 25 10.50 -19.40 -3.95
C LYS A 25 10.07 -18.10 -3.27
N VAL A 26 9.34 -17.25 -3.98
CA VAL A 26 8.71 -16.05 -3.39
C VAL A 26 7.62 -16.47 -2.41
N VAL A 27 7.71 -15.98 -1.19
CA VAL A 27 6.73 -16.21 -0.10
C VAL A 27 5.89 -14.98 0.20
N TRP A 28 6.39 -13.78 -0.10
CA TRP A 28 5.65 -12.52 -0.07
C TRP A 28 6.33 -11.46 -0.95
N THR A 29 5.56 -10.48 -1.38
CA THR A 29 5.99 -9.30 -2.13
C THR A 29 5.57 -8.04 -1.37
N ILE A 30 6.52 -7.14 -1.11
CA ILE A 30 6.20 -5.77 -0.69
C ILE A 30 5.80 -4.99 -1.93
N HIS A 31 4.59 -4.43 -1.92
CA HIS A 31 4.15 -3.44 -2.88
C HIS A 31 4.29 -2.04 -2.28
N ARG A 32 4.58 -1.05 -3.14
CA ARG A 32 4.59 0.38 -2.77
C ARG A 32 3.73 1.19 -3.73
N CYS A 33 2.83 1.99 -3.16
CA CYS A 33 2.01 2.92 -3.94
C CYS A 33 2.81 4.20 -4.23
N PRO A 34 3.01 4.60 -5.51
CA PRO A 34 3.70 5.83 -5.84
C PRO A 34 2.87 7.10 -5.52
N THR A 35 1.55 6.97 -5.37
CA THR A 35 0.64 8.11 -5.13
C THR A 35 0.63 8.54 -3.66
N CYS A 36 0.42 7.60 -2.73
CA CYS A 36 0.30 7.92 -1.31
C CYS A 36 1.48 7.40 -0.47
N CYS A 37 2.50 6.81 -1.11
CA CYS A 37 3.70 6.24 -0.47
C CYS A 37 3.44 5.13 0.56
N PHE A 38 2.23 4.55 0.61
CA PHE A 38 1.95 3.40 1.46
C PHE A 38 2.62 2.14 0.90
N SER A 39 3.26 1.38 1.77
CA SER A 39 3.85 0.07 1.45
C SER A 39 3.18 -1.03 2.27
N TRP A 40 2.99 -2.20 1.69
CA TRP A 40 2.38 -3.37 2.33
C TRP A 40 2.86 -4.68 1.70
N ARG A 41 2.71 -5.80 2.40
CA ARG A 41 2.92 -7.12 1.79
C ARG A 41 1.62 -7.69 1.21
N ASP A 42 1.73 -8.43 0.12
CA ASP A 42 0.64 -9.27 -0.41
C ASP A 42 0.12 -10.31 0.60
N SER A 43 0.94 -10.69 1.58
CA SER A 43 0.60 -11.64 2.65
C SER A 43 -0.07 -11.01 3.88
N GLU A 44 -0.30 -9.69 3.92
CA GLU A 44 -1.00 -9.06 5.04
C GLU A 44 -2.47 -9.49 5.09
N PRO A 45 -3.08 -9.62 6.29
CA PRO A 45 -4.48 -10.00 6.41
C PRO A 45 -5.40 -8.91 5.86
N ALA A 46 -6.61 -9.30 5.44
CA ALA A 46 -7.61 -8.37 4.93
C ALA A 46 -8.00 -7.26 5.92
N SER A 47 -7.89 -7.51 7.23
CA SER A 47 -8.10 -6.48 8.26
C SER A 47 -7.05 -5.35 8.21
N ALA A 48 -5.86 -5.62 7.66
CA ALA A 48 -4.77 -4.65 7.53
C ALA A 48 -4.74 -3.95 6.16
N ILE A 49 -5.20 -4.63 5.10
CA ILE A 49 -5.05 -4.15 3.71
C ILE A 49 -6.30 -4.32 2.82
N GLY A 50 -7.44 -4.78 3.35
CA GLY A 50 -8.65 -4.92 2.55
C GLY A 50 -9.38 -3.59 2.39
N ILE A 51 -9.59 -3.14 1.15
CA ILE A 51 -10.44 -1.97 0.86
C ILE A 51 -11.87 -2.28 1.32
N GLY A 52 -12.45 -1.40 2.14
CA GLY A 52 -13.78 -1.62 2.73
C GLY A 52 -13.81 -2.61 3.90
N ILE A 53 -12.69 -3.24 4.26
CA ILE A 53 -12.55 -4.11 5.44
C ILE A 53 -11.71 -3.42 6.52
N ARG A 54 -10.59 -2.82 6.15
CA ARG A 54 -9.77 -1.99 7.04
C ARG A 54 -10.56 -0.73 7.42
N SER A 55 -10.41 -0.26 8.66
CA SER A 55 -11.02 1.01 9.11
C SER A 55 -10.74 2.15 8.11
N ALA A 56 -11.80 2.92 7.83
CA ALA A 56 -11.76 4.10 6.96
C ALA A 56 -10.82 5.19 7.48
N ASP A 57 -10.50 5.20 8.78
CA ASP A 57 -9.56 6.16 9.38
C ASP A 57 -8.15 6.06 8.79
N PHE A 58 -7.81 4.90 8.22
CA PHE A 58 -6.53 4.70 7.55
C PHE A 58 -6.58 4.95 6.05
N ALA A 59 -7.76 5.21 5.47
CA ALA A 59 -7.90 5.49 4.05
C ALA A 59 -7.38 6.89 3.72
N VAL A 60 -6.79 7.03 2.54
CA VAL A 60 -6.24 8.29 2.03
C VAL A 60 -6.93 8.65 0.72
N ASP A 61 -7.57 9.81 0.71
CA ASP A 61 -8.02 10.50 -0.49
C ASP A 61 -6.82 10.93 -1.35
N ALA A 62 -6.56 10.20 -2.44
CA ALA A 62 -5.49 10.50 -3.39
C ALA A 62 -5.75 11.76 -4.24
N ALA A 63 -7.01 12.22 -4.34
CA ALA A 63 -7.34 13.41 -5.12
C ALA A 63 -7.05 14.71 -4.34
N ASN A 64 -6.97 14.63 -3.00
CA ASN A 64 -6.80 15.78 -2.10
C ASN A 64 -5.68 15.52 -1.07
N LEU A 65 -4.48 15.14 -1.55
CA LEU A 65 -3.34 14.82 -0.67
C LEU A 65 -2.84 16.02 0.15
N ASP A 66 -3.10 17.23 -0.32
CA ASP A 66 -2.77 18.50 0.34
C ASP A 66 -3.58 18.73 1.62
N ARG A 67 -4.72 18.06 1.80
CA ARG A 67 -5.52 18.13 3.03
C ARG A 67 -4.82 17.49 4.24
N TYR A 68 -3.81 16.65 4.01
CA TYR A 68 -3.07 15.99 5.09
C TYR A 68 -1.88 16.86 5.51
N VAL A 69 -1.81 17.16 6.81
CA VAL A 69 -0.71 17.96 7.37
C VAL A 69 0.62 17.25 7.14
N LYS A 70 1.56 17.93 6.49
CA LYS A 70 2.94 17.47 6.35
C LYS A 70 3.64 17.58 7.71
N ILE A 71 3.85 16.46 8.37
CA ILE A 71 4.67 16.39 9.58
C ILE A 71 6.08 15.99 9.12
N LEU A 72 6.99 16.96 9.05
CA LEU A 72 8.41 16.68 8.93
C LEU A 72 8.93 16.44 10.35
N GLN A 73 9.33 15.21 10.68
CA GLN A 73 10.12 14.99 11.89
C GLN A 73 11.46 15.71 11.68
N GLN A 74 11.78 16.64 12.59
CA GLN A 74 13.04 17.39 12.61
C GLN A 74 14.21 16.50 13.02
#